data_AF-A0AAW3A0G7-F1
#
_entry.id   AF-A0AAW3A0G7-F1
#
_cell.length_a   1.000
_cell.length_b   1.000
_cell.length_c   1.000
_cell.angle_alpha   90.00
_cell.angle_beta   90.00
_cell.angle_gamma   90.00
#
_symmetry.space_group_name_H-M   'P 1'
#
loop_
_entity.id
_entity.type
_entity.pdbx_description
1 polymer ?
#
loop_
_entity_poly.entity_id
_entity_poly.type
_entity_poly.pdbx_seq_one_letter_code
_entity_poly.pdbx_strand_id
1 'polypeptide(L)'
;MKASSHMLLSTTGSSLASSSHLLATTWENALKHFRRALLECGSPLDIEHSQRIGLLFSKNVGDTNELKRWTSIFDAENVPATALLLKALVNHSQWQTAVKLLDLNKDSGVACELSEALGQCLVARGLWQQTLQLADFLRQCRADVAPRDNTLAPGYTSLLSKREDNDSHQMASNPAFLPKEEKPTYCGFVSAVARACPSKREWKEAVRILHSLEQLVDRETKQKLYEYRIARLVHDGEAYGDVIETSHRELGFRTSPSLVRSLLHCAIATSDYSLTMSCLELLCSFGPAAISVKLFESACRLLVSSDQTWMDKDLARFECVVCEKAALVKERDLQKLISAFCADYDLKIPTFISSLSVLVSSSNVVETPSWVNSITNLDRLASTLLSQNRWEEALQAATLIRNGAAQNDNERVIVNILRETCSSWAKTLQFFTP
;
A
#
# COMPACT_ATOMS: atom_id res chain seq x y z
N MET A 1 -54.77 -50.50 -24.01
CA MET A 1 -53.61 -50.00 -24.76
C MET A 1 -52.75 -49.15 -23.83
N LYS A 2 -51.49 -49.57 -23.67
CA LYS A 2 -50.26 -48.82 -23.34
C LYS A 2 -50.17 -47.89 -22.11
N ALA A 3 -49.19 -48.28 -21.28
CA ALA A 3 -48.46 -47.57 -20.24
C ALA A 3 -47.88 -46.20 -20.66
N SER A 4 -47.58 -45.33 -19.69
CA SER A 4 -46.18 -44.98 -19.34
C SER A 4 -46.07 -44.02 -18.14
N SER A 5 -45.00 -44.26 -17.41
CA SER A 5 -44.42 -43.69 -16.19
C SER A 5 -43.72 -42.33 -16.35
N HIS A 6 -43.40 -41.70 -15.21
CA HIS A 6 -42.31 -40.74 -14.87
C HIS A 6 -42.86 -39.51 -14.13
N MET A 7 -42.26 -38.93 -13.09
CA MET A 7 -41.18 -39.27 -12.17
C MET A 7 -41.19 -38.18 -11.08
N LEU A 8 -40.72 -38.55 -9.88
CA LEU A 8 -40.25 -37.71 -8.77
C LEU A 8 -39.69 -36.32 -9.15
N LEU A 9 -39.91 -35.30 -8.31
CA LEU A 9 -38.83 -34.76 -7.45
C LEU A 9 -39.32 -33.69 -6.45
N SER A 10 -38.96 -33.99 -5.21
CA SER A 10 -38.96 -33.16 -4.02
C SER A 10 -37.97 -32.00 -4.12
N THR A 11 -38.12 -31.02 -3.21
CA THR A 11 -37.04 -30.29 -2.51
C THR A 11 -36.02 -29.55 -3.40
N THR A 12 -35.81 -28.25 -3.22
CA THR A 12 -34.88 -27.80 -2.18
C THR A 12 -35.00 -26.30 -1.98
N GLY A 13 -35.63 -25.90 -0.88
CA GLY A 13 -35.12 -24.76 -0.12
C GLY A 13 -33.89 -25.27 0.64
N SER A 14 -32.69 -24.99 0.16
CA SER A 14 -31.49 -25.22 0.95
C SER A 14 -30.37 -24.25 0.57
N SER A 15 -29.70 -23.80 1.63
CA SER A 15 -28.27 -23.48 1.65
C SER A 15 -27.83 -22.05 1.27
N LEU A 16 -28.19 -21.09 2.12
CA LEU A 16 -27.20 -20.10 2.61
C LEU A 16 -26.64 -20.44 4.00
N ALA A 17 -27.16 -21.49 4.66
CA ALA A 17 -26.69 -21.97 5.96
C ALA A 17 -25.55 -23.01 5.88
N SER A 18 -25.12 -23.49 4.71
CA SER A 18 -24.17 -24.62 4.65
C SER A 18 -22.68 -24.24 4.75
N SER A 19 -22.28 -23.00 4.46
CA SER A 19 -20.84 -22.67 4.43
C SER A 19 -20.20 -22.60 5.82
N SER A 20 -20.90 -22.07 6.82
CA SER A 20 -20.41 -21.98 8.21
C SER A 20 -20.37 -23.35 8.89
N HIS A 21 -21.40 -24.18 8.68
CA HIS A 21 -21.45 -25.54 9.21
C HIS A 21 -20.44 -26.48 8.54
N LEU A 22 -20.18 -26.32 7.23
CA LEU A 22 -19.08 -27.04 6.56
C LEU A 22 -17.72 -26.60 7.08
N LEU A 23 -17.50 -25.31 7.32
CA LEU A 23 -16.25 -24.81 7.89
C LEU A 23 -16.04 -25.29 9.34
N ALA A 24 -17.09 -25.34 10.16
CA ALA A 24 -17.02 -25.87 11.52
C ALA A 24 -16.72 -27.38 11.55
N THR A 25 -17.39 -28.18 10.70
CA THR A 25 -17.18 -29.64 10.64
C THR A 25 -15.82 -30.02 10.04
N THR A 26 -15.32 -29.28 9.06
CA THR A 26 -13.95 -29.46 8.52
C THR A 26 -12.88 -29.05 9.53
N TRP A 27 -13.13 -28.01 10.32
CA TRP A 27 -12.26 -27.56 11.41
C TRP A 27 -12.15 -28.60 12.54
N GLU A 28 -13.28 -29.18 13.00
CA GLU A 28 -13.30 -30.20 14.05
C GLU A 28 -12.57 -31.48 13.62
N ASN A 29 -12.78 -31.89 12.37
CA ASN A 29 -12.10 -33.05 11.80
C ASN A 29 -10.58 -32.83 11.71
N ALA A 30 -10.14 -31.65 11.24
CA ALA A 30 -8.72 -31.30 11.18
C ALA A 30 -8.07 -31.35 12.58
N LEU A 31 -8.74 -30.81 13.60
CA LEU A 31 -8.26 -30.87 14.99
C LEU A 31 -8.17 -32.28 15.55
N LYS A 32 -9.14 -33.13 15.23
CA LYS A 32 -9.10 -34.55 15.61
C LYS A 32 -7.89 -35.26 15.00
N HIS A 33 -7.55 -34.96 13.74
CA HIS A 33 -6.35 -35.47 13.10
C HIS A 33 -5.07 -34.98 13.78
N PHE A 34 -4.99 -33.69 14.15
CA PHE A 34 -3.82 -33.16 14.87
C PHE A 34 -3.66 -33.74 16.27
N ARG A 35 -4.76 -33.86 17.04
CA ARG A 35 -4.75 -34.51 18.36
C ARG A 35 -4.24 -35.94 18.25
N ARG A 36 -4.73 -36.70 17.27
CA ARG A 36 -4.30 -38.07 17.03
C ARG A 36 -2.82 -38.15 16.66
N ALA A 37 -2.37 -37.30 15.73
CA ALA A 37 -0.97 -37.29 15.30
C ALA A 37 0.00 -36.97 16.46
N LEU A 38 -0.32 -35.97 17.28
CA LEU A 38 0.57 -35.49 18.35
C LEU A 38 0.47 -36.33 19.63
N LEU A 39 -0.75 -36.71 20.06
CA LEU A 39 -0.97 -37.40 21.34
C LEU A 39 -0.98 -38.94 21.21
N GLU A 40 -1.58 -39.48 20.14
CA GLU A 40 -1.74 -40.94 19.99
C GLU A 40 -0.58 -41.56 19.20
N CYS A 41 -0.05 -40.85 18.20
CA CYS A 41 1.04 -41.34 17.35
C CYS A 41 2.43 -40.84 17.80
N GLY A 42 2.49 -39.97 18.83
CA GLY A 42 3.75 -39.47 19.39
C GLY A 42 4.60 -38.65 18.41
N SER A 43 3.97 -38.01 17.41
CA SER A 43 4.69 -37.14 16.48
C SER A 43 5.28 -35.94 17.24
N PRO A 44 6.54 -35.56 16.98
CA PRO A 44 7.13 -34.38 17.61
C PRO A 44 6.38 -33.12 17.16
N LEU A 45 6.18 -32.18 18.09
CA LEU A 45 5.56 -30.89 17.80
C LEU A 45 6.53 -30.02 16.99
N ASP A 46 6.44 -30.08 15.67
CA ASP A 46 7.26 -29.25 14.79
C ASP A 46 6.63 -27.88 14.50
N ILE A 47 7.42 -27.03 13.84
CA ILE A 47 7.02 -25.69 13.40
C ILE A 47 5.81 -25.74 12.46
N GLU A 48 5.71 -26.75 11.60
CA GLU A 48 4.65 -26.88 10.60
C GLU A 48 3.30 -27.19 11.28
N HIS A 49 3.29 -28.01 12.32
CA HIS A 49 2.11 -28.25 13.16
C HIS A 49 1.63 -26.96 13.82
N SER A 50 2.57 -26.15 14.34
CA SER A 50 2.28 -24.86 14.97
C SER A 50 1.66 -23.86 13.99
N GLN A 51 2.20 -23.78 12.77
CA GLN A 51 1.67 -22.95 11.70
C GLN A 51 0.28 -23.41 11.25
N ARG A 52 0.07 -24.71 11.06
CA ARG A 52 -1.21 -25.28 10.64
C ARG A 52 -2.30 -25.07 11.70
N ILE A 53 -1.97 -25.21 12.98
CA ILE A 53 -2.89 -24.88 14.09
C ILE A 53 -3.20 -23.38 14.10
N GLY A 54 -2.19 -22.49 14.01
CA GLY A 54 -2.41 -21.05 13.92
C GLY A 54 -3.29 -20.64 12.72
N LEU A 55 -3.12 -21.28 11.56
CA LEU A 55 -3.96 -21.07 10.37
C LEU A 55 -5.38 -21.59 10.56
N LEU A 56 -5.54 -22.75 11.21
CA LEU A 56 -6.84 -23.35 11.46
C LEU A 56 -7.74 -22.43 12.31
N PHE A 57 -7.15 -21.75 13.30
CA PHE A 57 -7.82 -20.77 14.17
C PHE A 57 -7.72 -19.32 13.67
N SER A 58 -7.15 -19.09 12.49
CA SER A 58 -6.99 -17.72 11.96
C SER A 58 -8.30 -17.11 11.49
N LYS A 59 -9.31 -17.94 11.20
CA LYS A 59 -10.69 -17.51 10.88
C LYS A 59 -11.52 -17.50 12.17
N ASN A 60 -12.64 -16.76 12.21
CA ASN A 60 -13.58 -16.73 13.33
C ASN A 60 -14.38 -18.05 13.45
N VAL A 61 -13.71 -19.19 13.44
CA VAL A 61 -14.30 -20.55 13.48
C VAL A 61 -13.45 -21.36 14.45
N GLY A 62 -14.09 -22.01 15.43
CA GLY A 62 -13.43 -22.90 16.38
C GLY A 62 -13.68 -22.60 17.87
N ASP A 63 -13.35 -23.56 18.73
CA ASP A 63 -13.46 -23.42 20.19
C ASP A 63 -12.28 -22.61 20.78
N THR A 64 -12.63 -21.52 21.44
CA THR A 64 -11.68 -20.62 22.09
C THR A 64 -10.91 -21.29 23.24
N ASN A 65 -11.52 -22.24 23.95
CA ASN A 65 -10.83 -22.98 25.01
C ASN A 65 -9.81 -23.96 24.44
N GLU A 66 -10.11 -24.54 23.28
CA GLU A 66 -9.20 -25.40 22.55
C GLU A 66 -7.97 -24.63 22.05
N LEU A 67 -8.19 -23.42 21.51
CA LEU A 67 -7.09 -22.52 21.12
C LEU A 67 -6.16 -22.22 22.31
N LYS A 68 -6.72 -21.90 23.47
CA LYS A 68 -5.93 -21.60 24.69
C LYS A 68 -5.03 -22.78 25.09
N ARG A 69 -5.58 -23.99 25.07
CA ARG A 69 -4.83 -25.22 25.38
C ARG A 69 -3.70 -25.45 24.40
N TRP A 70 -3.96 -25.26 23.11
CA TRP A 70 -2.92 -25.37 22.09
C TRP A 70 -1.83 -24.30 22.29
N THR A 71 -2.22 -23.05 22.55
CA THR A 71 -1.26 -21.95 22.76
C THR A 71 -0.34 -22.15 23.96
N SER A 72 -0.78 -22.88 24.99
CA SER A 72 0.07 -23.20 26.15
C SER A 72 1.11 -24.30 25.90
N ILE A 73 1.04 -25.00 24.76
CA ILE A 73 1.92 -26.13 24.43
C ILE A 73 3.09 -25.68 23.53
N PHE A 74 2.98 -24.51 22.88
CA PHE A 74 4.01 -24.04 21.95
C PHE A 74 5.12 -23.28 22.67
N ASP A 75 6.33 -23.86 22.65
CA ASP A 75 7.56 -23.13 22.92
C ASP A 75 7.95 -22.33 21.68
N ALA A 76 8.01 -21.02 21.88
CA ALA A 76 8.02 -20.04 20.81
C ALA A 76 9.44 -19.77 20.32
N GLU A 77 9.93 -20.65 19.44
CA GLU A 77 11.23 -20.47 18.79
C GLU A 77 11.10 -19.92 17.35
N ASN A 78 9.87 -19.77 16.82
CA ASN A 78 9.66 -19.31 15.43
C ASN A 78 8.61 -18.19 15.30
N VAL A 79 9.03 -17.06 14.71
CA VAL A 79 8.25 -15.81 14.59
C VAL A 79 6.95 -15.97 13.82
N PRO A 80 6.91 -16.57 12.61
CA PRO A 80 5.68 -16.66 11.83
C PRO A 80 4.63 -17.56 12.49
N ALA A 81 5.05 -18.63 13.16
CA ALA A 81 4.14 -19.52 13.88
C ALA A 81 3.51 -18.82 15.09
N THR A 82 4.33 -18.14 15.88
CA THR A 82 3.88 -17.38 17.05
C THR A 82 2.98 -16.21 16.64
N ALA A 83 3.32 -15.48 15.57
CA ALA A 83 2.49 -14.41 15.02
C ALA A 83 1.11 -14.90 14.56
N LEU A 84 1.01 -16.09 13.94
CA LEU A 84 -0.27 -16.69 13.57
C LEU A 84 -1.12 -17.05 14.79
N LEU A 85 -0.52 -17.56 15.86
CA LEU A 85 -1.21 -17.86 17.11
C LEU A 85 -1.70 -16.57 17.81
N LEU A 86 -0.88 -15.51 17.83
CA LEU A 86 -1.28 -14.19 18.34
C LEU A 86 -2.48 -13.64 17.56
N LYS A 87 -2.45 -13.74 16.23
CA LYS A 87 -3.57 -13.35 15.36
C LYS A 87 -4.83 -14.16 15.65
N ALA A 88 -4.72 -15.48 15.78
CA ALA A 88 -5.83 -16.35 16.14
C ALA A 88 -6.44 -15.98 17.49
N LEU A 89 -5.62 -15.77 18.52
CA LEU A 89 -6.07 -15.37 19.85
C LEU A 89 -6.83 -14.04 19.83
N VAL A 90 -6.31 -13.04 19.14
CA VAL A 90 -7.01 -11.75 18.97
C VAL A 90 -8.32 -11.92 18.21
N ASN A 91 -8.36 -12.77 17.18
CA ASN A 91 -9.57 -13.03 16.43
C ASN A 91 -10.69 -13.68 17.27
N HIS A 92 -10.29 -14.52 18.23
CA HIS A 92 -11.16 -15.14 19.24
C HIS A 92 -11.39 -14.26 20.48
N SER A 93 -11.08 -12.96 20.41
CA SER A 93 -11.23 -12.00 21.51
C SER A 93 -10.45 -12.35 22.79
N GLN A 94 -9.40 -13.17 22.68
CA GLN A 94 -8.50 -13.57 23.77
C GLN A 94 -7.19 -12.78 23.74
N TRP A 95 -7.29 -11.46 23.55
CA TRP A 95 -6.13 -10.60 23.41
C TRP A 95 -5.26 -10.55 24.67
N GLN A 96 -5.81 -10.70 25.88
CA GLN A 96 -4.99 -10.79 27.11
C GLN A 96 -4.13 -12.06 27.12
N THR A 97 -4.65 -13.18 26.58
CA THR A 97 -3.86 -14.41 26.42
C THR A 97 -2.77 -14.22 25.37
N ALA A 98 -3.05 -13.46 24.30
CA ALA A 98 -2.04 -13.11 23.30
C ALA A 98 -0.89 -12.30 23.92
N VAL A 99 -1.19 -11.32 24.78
CA VAL A 99 -0.17 -10.56 25.51
C VAL A 99 0.65 -11.46 26.43
N LYS A 100 0.01 -12.39 27.18
CA LYS A 100 0.74 -13.35 28.00
C LYS A 100 1.66 -14.26 27.19
N LEU A 101 1.24 -14.68 26.00
CA LEU A 101 2.07 -15.46 25.09
C LEU A 101 3.27 -14.66 24.57
N LEU A 102 3.08 -13.36 24.33
CA LEU A 102 4.16 -12.44 24.01
C LEU A 102 5.13 -12.26 25.20
N ASP A 103 4.64 -12.21 26.43
CA ASP A 103 5.47 -12.14 27.63
C ASP A 103 6.41 -13.35 27.80
N LEU A 104 5.96 -14.54 27.38
CA LEU A 104 6.81 -15.74 27.36
C LEU A 104 7.96 -15.64 26.34
N ASN A 105 7.86 -14.71 25.37
CA ASN A 105 8.83 -14.46 24.30
C ASN A 105 9.71 -13.23 24.54
N LYS A 106 9.74 -12.73 25.78
CA LYS A 106 10.42 -11.48 26.09
C LYS A 106 11.91 -11.49 25.71
N ASP A 107 12.56 -12.63 25.89
CA ASP A 107 14.02 -12.79 25.75
C ASP A 107 14.43 -13.42 24.42
N SER A 108 13.50 -13.78 23.55
CA SER A 108 13.76 -14.57 22.33
C SER A 108 14.33 -13.77 21.15
N GLY A 109 14.73 -12.50 21.36
CA GLY A 109 15.24 -11.60 20.31
C GLY A 109 14.20 -11.14 19.28
N VAL A 110 13.05 -11.82 19.21
CA VAL A 110 11.96 -11.61 18.25
C VAL A 110 10.76 -10.85 18.85
N ALA A 111 10.89 -10.41 20.11
CA ALA A 111 9.84 -9.68 20.84
C ALA A 111 9.35 -8.43 20.09
N CYS A 112 10.22 -7.73 19.35
CA CYS A 112 9.86 -6.56 18.55
C CYS A 112 8.92 -6.91 17.39
N GLU A 113 9.27 -7.93 16.60
CA GLU A 113 8.50 -8.38 15.44
C GLU A 113 7.13 -8.93 15.86
N LEU A 114 7.09 -9.70 16.95
CA LEU A 114 5.85 -10.24 17.51
C LEU A 114 4.96 -9.14 18.11
N SER A 115 5.54 -8.11 18.72
CA SER A 115 4.78 -6.96 19.25
C SER A 115 4.11 -6.17 18.14
N GLU A 116 4.80 -5.96 17.02
CA GLU A 116 4.21 -5.29 15.85
C GLU A 116 3.11 -6.15 15.20
N ALA A 117 3.32 -7.46 15.04
CA ALA A 117 2.30 -8.38 14.53
C ALA A 117 1.05 -8.43 15.42
N LEU A 118 1.23 -8.44 16.75
CA LEU A 118 0.14 -8.34 17.70
C LEU A 118 -0.55 -6.97 17.62
N GLY A 119 0.22 -5.89 17.55
CA GLY A 119 -0.27 -4.52 17.44
C GLY A 119 -1.18 -4.32 16.22
N GLN A 120 -0.79 -4.89 15.08
CA GLN A 120 -1.58 -4.96 13.86
C GLN A 120 -2.93 -5.67 14.05
N CYS A 121 -2.95 -6.80 14.75
CA CYS A 121 -4.16 -7.55 15.03
C CYS A 121 -5.09 -6.82 16.01
N LEU A 122 -4.52 -6.22 17.06
CA LEU A 122 -5.25 -5.44 18.05
C LEU A 122 -5.94 -4.23 17.42
N VAL A 123 -5.21 -3.48 16.58
CA VAL A 123 -5.78 -2.37 15.79
C VAL A 123 -6.91 -2.87 14.88
N ALA A 124 -6.77 -4.02 14.21
CA ALA A 124 -7.86 -4.56 13.38
C ALA A 124 -9.16 -4.78 14.16
N ARG A 125 -9.06 -5.12 15.46
CA ARG A 125 -10.19 -5.34 16.37
C ARG A 125 -10.60 -4.11 17.17
N GLY A 126 -10.10 -2.91 16.83
CA GLY A 126 -10.42 -1.67 17.52
C GLY A 126 -9.67 -1.44 18.84
N LEU A 127 -8.76 -2.33 19.23
CA LEU A 127 -8.00 -2.30 20.48
C LEU A 127 -6.69 -1.49 20.35
N TRP A 128 -6.78 -0.27 19.83
CA TRP A 128 -5.60 0.57 19.55
C TRP A 128 -4.86 1.05 20.80
N GLN A 129 -5.56 1.23 21.93
CA GLN A 129 -4.94 1.60 23.20
C GLN A 129 -4.02 0.49 23.71
N GLN A 130 -4.45 -0.76 23.58
CA GLN A 130 -3.67 -1.94 23.94
C GLN A 130 -2.42 -2.05 23.07
N THR A 131 -2.51 -1.69 21.78
CA THR A 131 -1.33 -1.59 20.91
C THR A 131 -0.30 -0.58 21.45
N LEU A 132 -0.73 0.58 21.93
CA LEU A 132 0.20 1.56 22.53
C LEU A 132 0.79 1.08 23.86
N GLN A 133 0.05 0.29 24.65
CA GLN A 133 0.55 -0.33 25.88
C GLN A 133 1.66 -1.36 25.62
N LEU A 134 1.74 -1.96 24.41
CA LEU A 134 2.86 -2.82 24.05
C LEU A 134 4.21 -2.07 24.06
N ALA A 135 4.21 -0.74 23.99
CA ALA A 135 5.43 0.04 24.17
C ALA A 135 6.04 -0.12 25.58
N ASP A 136 5.21 -0.34 26.60
CA ASP A 136 5.68 -0.61 27.96
C ASP A 136 6.35 -1.98 28.03
N PHE A 137 5.79 -2.99 27.35
CA PHE A 137 6.41 -4.31 27.20
C PHE A 137 7.78 -4.22 26.52
N LEU A 138 7.86 -3.55 25.35
CA LEU A 138 9.12 -3.38 24.62
C LEU A 138 10.19 -2.63 25.43
N ARG A 139 9.79 -1.63 26.24
CA ARG A 139 10.69 -0.96 27.17
C ARG A 139 11.27 -1.92 28.20
N GLN A 140 10.48 -2.86 28.71
CA GLN A 140 10.96 -3.87 29.65
C GLN A 140 11.90 -4.89 28.99
N CYS A 141 11.73 -5.19 27.70
CA CYS A 141 12.68 -6.05 26.95
C CYS A 141 14.05 -5.37 26.77
N ARG A 142 14.09 -4.03 26.68
CA ARG A 142 15.33 -3.25 26.51
C ARG A 142 15.93 -2.73 27.82
N ALA A 143 15.32 -3.03 28.97
CA ALA A 143 15.67 -2.45 30.27
C ALA A 143 17.06 -2.83 30.79
N ASP A 144 17.80 -3.71 30.10
CA ASP A 144 19.22 -3.96 30.37
C ASP A 144 20.17 -2.87 29.80
N VAL A 145 19.68 -1.83 29.10
CA VAL A 145 20.54 -0.86 28.38
C VAL A 145 20.29 0.63 28.67
N ALA A 146 19.18 1.08 29.28
CA ALA A 146 18.96 2.53 29.52
C ALA A 146 17.98 2.86 30.67
N PRO A 147 18.13 4.02 31.34
CA PRO A 147 17.34 4.38 32.51
C PRO A 147 15.89 4.71 32.17
N ARG A 148 15.00 4.35 33.11
CA ARG A 148 13.56 4.58 33.09
C ARG A 148 13.23 6.05 33.33
N ASP A 149 13.13 6.84 32.27
CA ASP A 149 12.44 8.14 32.33
C ASP A 149 11.68 8.33 31.03
N ASN A 150 10.40 7.93 31.02
CA ASN A 150 9.31 8.33 30.13
C ASN A 150 8.28 7.19 30.00
N THR A 151 7.40 7.08 30.98
CA THR A 151 6.11 6.40 30.78
C THR A 151 5.35 7.15 29.69
N LEU A 152 5.05 6.49 28.56
CA LEU A 152 4.24 7.05 27.46
C LEU A 152 2.75 7.22 27.82
N ALA A 153 2.41 7.25 29.10
CA ALA A 153 1.05 7.47 29.56
C ALA A 153 0.87 8.94 29.98
N PRO A 154 0.51 9.86 29.06
CA PRO A 154 -0.27 11.01 29.48
C PRO A 154 -1.72 10.53 29.67
N GLY A 155 -2.20 10.51 30.90
CA GLY A 155 -3.58 10.91 31.23
C GLY A 155 -4.79 10.18 30.60
N TYR A 156 -4.68 8.98 30.02
CA TYR A 156 -5.87 8.19 29.66
C TYR A 156 -6.41 7.41 30.86
N THR A 157 -6.67 8.13 31.96
CA THR A 157 -7.57 7.65 33.00
C THR A 157 -9.00 7.72 32.49
N SER A 158 -9.63 6.56 32.31
CA SER A 158 -11.08 6.37 32.41
C SER A 158 -11.96 7.25 31.51
N LEU A 159 -12.14 6.80 30.26
CA LEU A 159 -13.41 6.98 29.57
C LEU A 159 -13.93 5.61 29.12
N LEU A 160 -14.26 4.78 30.11
CA LEU A 160 -15.38 3.85 30.00
C LEU A 160 -16.67 4.69 29.90
N SER A 161 -16.90 5.41 28.80
CA SER A 161 -18.24 5.92 28.52
C SER A 161 -19.04 4.77 27.94
N LYS A 162 -19.86 4.15 28.78
CA LYS A 162 -21.05 3.42 28.34
C LYS A 162 -21.88 4.34 27.44
N ARG A 163 -21.73 4.19 26.13
CA ARG A 163 -22.74 4.59 25.16
C ARG A 163 -22.68 3.58 24.03
N GLU A 164 -23.49 2.55 24.21
CA GLU A 164 -24.08 1.80 23.10
C GLU A 164 -24.86 2.76 22.20
N ASP A 165 -25.10 2.29 20.98
CA ASP A 165 -25.85 2.91 19.88
C ASP A 165 -25.08 3.88 18.99
N ASN A 166 -24.35 3.31 18.03
CA ASN A 166 -24.77 3.30 16.61
C ASN A 166 -23.55 2.96 15.71
N ASP A 167 -23.46 1.71 15.25
CA ASP A 167 -22.35 1.17 14.44
C ASP A 167 -22.14 1.89 13.08
N SER A 168 -23.05 2.79 12.69
CA SER A 168 -22.96 3.57 11.46
C SER A 168 -22.08 4.83 11.57
N HIS A 169 -21.79 5.33 12.77
CA HIS A 169 -20.95 6.53 12.93
C HIS A 169 -19.45 6.23 13.07
N GLN A 170 -19.05 4.99 13.38
CA GLN A 170 -17.64 4.59 13.44
C GLN A 170 -17.04 4.23 12.06
N MET A 171 -17.85 4.20 11.00
CA MET A 171 -17.39 4.05 9.61
C MET A 171 -17.15 5.38 8.90
N ALA A 172 -17.44 6.53 9.53
CA ALA A 172 -17.40 7.85 8.88
C ALA A 172 -16.24 8.77 9.30
N SER A 173 -15.51 8.47 10.37
CA SER A 173 -14.34 9.27 10.77
C SER A 173 -13.06 8.55 10.35
N ASN A 174 -12.74 8.63 9.06
CA ASN A 174 -11.47 8.23 8.46
C ASN A 174 -10.31 9.03 9.10
N PRO A 175 -9.51 8.48 10.05
CA PRO A 175 -8.46 9.26 10.72
C PRO A 175 -7.15 9.27 9.93
N ALA A 176 -7.08 8.62 8.77
CA ALA A 176 -5.88 8.61 7.95
C ALA A 176 -5.96 9.68 6.85
N PHE A 177 -5.76 10.96 7.23
CA PHE A 177 -5.47 12.05 6.30
C PHE A 177 -4.02 11.96 5.82
N LEU A 178 -3.66 10.82 5.23
CA LEU A 178 -2.48 10.72 4.38
C LEU A 178 -2.95 10.45 2.95
N PRO A 179 -2.30 11.01 1.91
CA PRO A 179 -2.50 10.60 0.53
C PRO A 179 -2.54 9.07 0.43
N LYS A 180 -3.33 8.51 -0.50
CA LYS A 180 -3.50 7.04 -0.63
C LYS A 180 -2.15 6.33 -0.76
N GLU A 181 -1.17 7.03 -1.30
CA GLU A 181 0.21 6.61 -1.58
C GLU A 181 1.10 6.61 -0.34
N GLU A 182 0.75 7.38 0.69
CA GLU A 182 1.43 7.48 1.99
C GLU A 182 0.68 6.71 3.09
N LYS A 183 -0.45 6.07 2.74
CA LYS A 183 -1.09 5.14 3.65
C LYS A 183 -0.09 4.03 3.98
N PRO A 184 0.22 3.82 5.27
CA PRO A 184 1.28 2.90 5.65
C PRO A 184 0.97 1.50 5.10
N THR A 185 2.00 0.84 4.60
CA THR A 185 2.02 -0.61 4.45
C THR A 185 1.78 -1.19 5.85
N TYR A 186 0.53 -1.59 6.10
CA TYR A 186 -0.07 -2.04 7.36
C TYR A 186 0.91 -2.13 8.56
N CYS A 187 1.08 -1.04 9.30
CA CYS A 187 1.84 -1.00 10.56
C CYS A 187 0.90 -0.75 11.74
N GLY A 188 0.96 -1.63 12.75
CA GLY A 188 0.11 -1.65 13.93
C GLY A 188 0.35 -0.43 14.80
N PHE A 189 1.61 -0.14 15.14
CA PHE A 189 1.95 1.04 15.94
C PHE A 189 1.56 2.36 15.26
N VAL A 190 1.87 2.53 13.96
CA VAL A 190 1.46 3.71 13.19
C VAL A 190 -0.07 3.88 13.22
N SER A 191 -0.80 2.78 12.97
CA SER A 191 -2.27 2.81 12.96
C SER A 191 -2.86 3.12 14.35
N ALA A 192 -2.20 2.68 15.42
CA ALA A 192 -2.60 3.00 16.78
C ALA A 192 -2.41 4.50 17.10
N VAL A 193 -1.27 5.07 16.71
CA VAL A 193 -1.02 6.52 16.87
C VAL A 193 -2.00 7.35 16.05
N ALA A 194 -2.27 6.96 14.80
CA ALA A 194 -3.25 7.66 13.95
C ALA A 194 -4.65 7.72 14.58
N ARG A 195 -5.03 6.70 15.37
CA ARG A 195 -6.30 6.67 16.11
C ARG A 195 -6.25 7.41 17.44
N ALA A 196 -5.10 7.42 18.10
CA ALA A 196 -4.90 8.15 19.36
C ALA A 196 -4.88 9.67 19.14
N CYS A 197 -4.29 10.11 18.02
CA CYS A 197 -4.15 11.53 17.67
C CYS A 197 -4.77 11.82 16.29
N PRO A 198 -6.11 11.71 16.15
CA PRO A 198 -6.78 11.84 14.86
C PRO A 198 -6.79 13.29 14.34
N SER A 199 -6.63 14.28 15.21
CA SER A 199 -6.70 15.69 14.82
C SER A 199 -5.37 16.20 14.28
N LYS A 200 -5.43 17.16 13.35
CA LYS A 200 -4.26 17.95 12.94
C LYS A 200 -3.63 18.67 14.13
N ARG A 201 -4.43 19.19 15.07
CA ARG A 201 -3.93 19.96 16.23
C ARG A 201 -3.05 19.13 17.18
N GLU A 202 -3.17 17.81 17.12
CA GLU A 202 -2.46 16.85 17.96
C GLU A 202 -1.18 16.33 17.29
N TRP A 203 -0.73 16.95 16.18
CA TRP A 203 0.44 16.47 15.43
C TRP A 203 1.71 16.39 16.29
N LYS A 204 1.94 17.35 17.20
CA LYS A 204 3.10 17.35 18.10
C LYS A 204 3.12 16.12 19.01
N GLU A 205 1.95 15.77 19.54
CA GLU A 205 1.82 14.61 20.42
C GLU A 205 1.98 13.31 19.64
N ALA A 206 1.40 13.21 18.44
CA ALA A 206 1.63 12.09 17.54
C ALA A 206 3.12 11.91 17.23
N VAL A 207 3.83 12.98 16.86
CA VAL A 207 5.27 12.99 16.58
C VAL A 207 6.08 12.53 17.79
N ARG A 208 5.72 12.99 19.00
CA ARG A 208 6.37 12.60 20.27
C ARG A 208 6.22 11.09 20.53
N ILE A 209 5.01 10.55 20.38
CA ILE A 209 4.74 9.12 20.57
C ILE A 209 5.50 8.28 19.53
N LEU A 210 5.47 8.68 18.25
CA LEU A 210 6.19 7.98 17.17
C LEU A 210 7.69 7.94 17.42
N HIS A 211 8.28 9.09 17.77
CA HIS A 211 9.71 9.18 18.06
C HIS A 211 10.12 8.27 19.23
N SER A 212 9.26 8.15 20.24
CA SER A 212 9.51 7.27 21.37
C SER A 212 9.43 5.79 20.99
N LEU A 213 8.47 5.42 20.12
CA LEU A 213 8.32 4.05 19.61
C LEU A 213 9.50 3.64 18.71
N GLU A 214 10.06 4.56 17.93
CA GLU A 214 11.24 4.31 17.08
C GLU A 214 12.46 3.82 17.85
N GLN A 215 12.58 4.16 19.15
CA GLN A 215 13.67 3.71 20.01
C GLN A 215 13.46 2.30 20.58
N LEU A 216 12.30 1.70 20.35
CA LEU A 216 11.88 0.45 20.99
C LEU A 216 11.71 -0.70 20.01
N VAL A 217 11.43 -0.39 18.75
CA VAL A 217 11.11 -1.39 17.72
C VAL A 217 12.33 -1.81 16.89
N ASP A 218 12.14 -2.84 16.06
CA ASP A 218 13.11 -3.32 15.08
C ASP A 218 13.33 -2.32 13.94
N ARG A 219 14.33 -2.58 13.09
CA ARG A 219 14.74 -1.66 12.01
C ARG A 219 13.65 -1.42 10.97
N GLU A 220 12.87 -2.44 10.61
CA GLU A 220 11.84 -2.30 9.58
C GLU A 220 10.66 -1.49 10.11
N THR A 221 10.19 -1.79 11.32
CA THR A 221 9.12 -1.03 11.97
C THR A 221 9.57 0.40 12.27
N LYS A 222 10.83 0.60 12.67
CA LYS A 222 11.41 1.93 12.88
C LYS A 222 11.34 2.78 11.62
N GLN A 223 11.65 2.23 10.45
CA GLN A 223 11.56 2.93 9.18
C GLN A 223 10.11 3.39 8.89
N LYS A 224 9.11 2.53 9.13
CA LYS A 224 7.69 2.86 8.92
C LYS A 224 7.19 3.93 9.90
N LEU A 225 7.61 3.86 11.16
CA LEU A 225 7.31 4.90 12.16
C LEU A 225 7.94 6.23 11.78
N TYR A 226 9.18 6.19 11.31
CA TYR A 226 9.91 7.38 10.87
C TYR A 226 9.24 8.03 9.66
N GLU A 227 8.88 7.26 8.64
CA GLU A 227 8.12 7.72 7.47
C GLU A 227 6.82 8.41 7.87
N TYR A 228 6.05 7.81 8.78
CA TYR A 228 4.81 8.40 9.25
C TYR A 228 5.03 9.65 10.11
N ARG A 229 6.09 9.69 10.92
CA ARG A 229 6.47 10.86 11.71
C ARG A 229 6.82 12.05 10.82
N ILE A 230 7.61 11.83 9.77
CA ILE A 230 7.93 12.87 8.77
C ILE A 230 6.65 13.32 8.05
N ALA A 231 5.79 12.41 7.63
CA ALA A 231 4.52 12.78 7.00
C ALA A 231 3.64 13.67 7.90
N ARG A 232 3.56 13.40 9.21
CA ARG A 232 2.85 14.25 10.18
C ARG A 232 3.49 15.65 10.31
N LEU A 233 4.82 15.73 10.32
CA LEU A 233 5.53 17.01 10.36
C LEU A 233 5.24 17.87 9.13
N VAL A 234 5.17 17.26 7.95
CA VAL A 234 4.93 17.95 6.68
C VAL A 234 3.47 18.35 6.51
N HIS A 235 2.53 17.41 6.63
CA HIS A 235 1.13 17.64 6.24
C HIS A 235 0.27 18.30 7.32
N ASP A 236 0.67 18.18 8.59
CA ASP A 236 -0.07 18.73 9.73
C ASP A 236 0.71 19.79 10.49
N GLY A 237 2.03 19.62 10.62
CA GLY A 237 2.91 20.58 11.28
C GLY A 237 3.41 21.71 10.38
N GLU A 238 3.36 21.53 9.06
CA GLU A 238 3.93 22.43 8.05
C GLU A 238 5.41 22.79 8.33
N ALA A 239 6.14 21.87 8.96
CA ALA A 239 7.54 22.04 9.37
C ALA A 239 8.51 21.79 8.20
N TYR A 240 8.28 22.44 7.06
CA TYR A 240 8.97 22.15 5.80
C TYR A 240 10.47 22.39 5.88
N GLY A 241 10.90 23.49 6.49
CA GLY A 241 12.32 23.83 6.65
C GLY A 241 13.10 22.78 7.46
N ASP A 242 12.54 22.38 8.61
CA ASP A 242 13.15 21.38 9.49
C ASP A 242 13.31 20.02 8.78
N VAL A 243 12.31 19.62 7.99
CA VAL A 243 12.35 18.37 7.23
C VAL A 243 13.37 18.43 6.10
N ILE A 244 13.49 19.56 5.40
CA ILE A 244 14.51 19.77 4.37
C ILE A 244 15.92 19.69 4.99
N GLU A 245 16.16 20.41 6.09
CA GLU A 245 17.45 20.37 6.81
C GLU A 245 17.81 18.96 7.27
N THR A 246 16.83 18.23 7.82
CA THR A 246 17.00 16.83 8.25
C THR A 246 17.35 15.94 7.06
N SER A 247 16.71 16.13 5.91
CA SER A 247 16.97 15.33 4.70
C SER A 247 18.39 15.48 4.15
N HIS A 248 19.03 16.62 4.39
CA HIS A 248 20.44 16.83 4.00
C HIS A 248 21.42 16.11 4.94
N ARG A 249 21.05 15.92 6.20
CA ARG A 249 21.87 15.23 7.21
C ARG A 249 21.70 13.71 7.14
N GLU A 250 20.53 13.23 6.76
CA GLU A 250 20.18 11.82 6.81
C GLU A 250 20.11 11.17 5.43
N LEU A 251 21.03 10.24 5.16
CA LEU A 251 21.08 9.47 3.90
C LEU A 251 19.81 8.61 3.66
N GLY A 252 19.06 8.29 4.72
CA GLY A 252 17.87 7.44 4.66
C GLY A 252 16.70 8.02 3.85
N PHE A 253 16.67 9.35 3.62
CA PHE A 253 15.63 9.97 2.79
C PHE A 253 15.64 9.45 1.36
N ARG A 254 16.82 9.17 0.80
CA ARG A 254 16.95 8.80 -0.61
C ARG A 254 16.53 7.37 -0.92
N THR A 255 16.31 6.54 0.09
CA THR A 255 16.02 5.11 -0.07
C THR A 255 14.53 4.77 0.07
N SER A 256 13.71 5.71 0.56
CA SER A 256 12.28 5.48 0.78
C SER A 256 11.43 6.39 -0.11
N PRO A 257 10.58 5.83 -0.99
CA PRO A 257 9.64 6.63 -1.78
C PRO A 257 8.72 7.49 -0.90
N SER A 258 8.30 7.00 0.27
CA SER A 258 7.46 7.75 1.21
C SER A 258 8.15 9.02 1.73
N LEU A 259 9.43 8.91 2.10
CA LEU A 259 10.23 10.07 2.55
C LEU A 259 10.48 11.06 1.42
N VAL A 260 10.79 10.57 0.21
CA VAL A 260 11.02 11.45 -0.95
C VAL A 260 9.73 12.16 -1.37
N ARG A 261 8.54 11.54 -1.25
CA ARG A 261 7.25 12.24 -1.47
C ARG A 261 7.03 13.36 -0.46
N SER A 262 7.28 13.09 0.82
CA SER A 262 7.17 14.11 1.87
C SER A 262 8.15 15.27 1.62
N LEU A 263 9.37 14.95 1.18
CA LEU A 263 10.39 15.95 0.81
C LEU A 263 10.00 16.74 -0.44
N LEU A 264 9.43 16.10 -1.46
CA LEU A 264 8.90 16.77 -2.64
C LEU A 264 7.79 17.76 -2.25
N HIS A 265 6.91 17.37 -1.32
CA HIS A 265 5.87 18.27 -0.82
C HIS A 265 6.46 19.49 -0.10
N CYS A 266 7.53 19.30 0.68
CA CYS A 266 8.27 20.41 1.29
C CYS A 266 8.87 21.33 0.22
N ALA A 267 9.56 20.74 -0.77
CA ALA A 267 10.21 21.47 -1.86
C ALA A 267 9.21 22.30 -2.67
N ILE A 268 8.03 21.76 -2.93
CA ILE A 268 6.94 22.48 -3.61
C ILE A 268 6.47 23.65 -2.74
N ALA A 269 6.21 23.41 -1.46
CA ALA A 269 5.73 24.44 -0.54
C ALA A 269 6.74 25.58 -0.33
N THR A 270 8.04 25.28 -0.36
CA THR A 270 9.12 26.29 -0.25
C THR A 270 9.57 26.86 -1.59
N SER A 271 8.94 26.46 -2.71
CA SER A 271 9.33 26.85 -4.08
C SER A 271 10.81 26.55 -4.40
N ASP A 272 11.37 25.46 -3.88
CA ASP A 272 12.73 25.02 -4.19
C ASP A 272 12.73 24.18 -5.48
N TYR A 273 13.03 24.82 -6.61
CA TYR A 273 13.02 24.19 -7.93
C TYR A 273 14.06 23.09 -8.08
N SER A 274 15.25 23.28 -7.51
CA SER A 274 16.36 22.32 -7.62
C SER A 274 16.07 21.05 -6.83
N LEU A 275 15.54 21.21 -5.62
CA LEU A 275 15.11 20.09 -4.78
C LEU A 275 13.89 19.39 -5.38
N THR A 276 12.94 20.15 -5.94
CA THR A 276 11.77 19.60 -6.65
C THR A 276 12.21 18.69 -7.80
N MET A 277 13.09 19.17 -8.68
CA MET A 277 13.62 18.36 -9.79
C MET A 277 14.34 17.11 -9.31
N SER A 278 15.16 17.24 -8.26
CA SER A 278 15.91 16.10 -7.70
C SER A 278 15.01 15.05 -7.05
N CYS A 279 13.93 15.47 -6.39
CA CYS A 279 12.94 14.54 -5.83
C CYS A 279 12.11 13.86 -6.93
N LEU A 280 11.71 14.59 -7.98
CA LEU A 280 11.01 14.01 -9.12
C LEU A 280 11.85 12.94 -9.83
N GLU A 281 13.11 13.26 -10.13
CA GLU A 281 14.06 12.34 -10.76
C GLU A 281 14.17 11.03 -9.95
N LEU A 282 14.36 11.17 -8.64
CA LEU A 282 14.47 10.03 -7.73
C LEU A 282 13.15 9.23 -7.64
N LEU A 283 12.00 9.89 -7.53
CA LEU A 283 10.70 9.21 -7.50
C LEU A 283 10.42 8.47 -8.80
N CYS A 284 10.76 9.05 -9.94
CA CYS A 284 10.60 8.39 -11.23
C CYS A 284 11.48 7.13 -11.37
N SER A 285 12.62 7.07 -10.67
CA SER A 285 13.49 5.88 -10.64
C SER A 285 12.91 4.70 -9.85
N PHE A 286 12.03 4.95 -8.87
CA PHE A 286 11.38 3.90 -8.08
C PHE A 286 10.22 3.21 -8.80
N GLY A 287 9.80 3.70 -9.97
CA GLY A 287 8.73 3.14 -10.78
C GLY A 287 7.43 3.94 -10.77
N PRO A 288 6.41 3.50 -11.54
CA PRO A 288 5.24 4.31 -11.87
C PRO A 288 4.30 4.59 -10.68
N ALA A 289 4.33 3.77 -9.63
CA ALA A 289 3.52 3.96 -8.42
C ALA A 289 4.21 4.83 -7.35
N ALA A 290 5.45 5.25 -7.58
CA ALA A 290 6.21 6.01 -6.60
C ALA A 290 5.74 7.47 -6.48
N ILE A 291 5.09 8.04 -7.50
CA ILE A 291 4.56 9.40 -7.46
C ILE A 291 3.08 9.41 -7.83
N SER A 292 2.28 10.16 -7.06
CA SER A 292 0.87 10.36 -7.41
C SER A 292 0.75 11.38 -8.55
N VAL A 293 -0.26 11.20 -9.41
CA VAL A 293 -0.54 12.14 -10.50
C VAL A 293 -0.68 13.57 -9.97
N LYS A 294 -1.40 13.77 -8.85
CA LYS A 294 -1.61 15.10 -8.27
C LYS A 294 -0.32 15.76 -7.79
N LEU A 295 0.57 14.99 -7.16
CA LEU A 295 1.85 15.51 -6.67
C LEU A 295 2.78 15.84 -7.85
N PHE A 296 2.80 15.00 -8.87
CA PHE A 296 3.51 15.26 -10.12
C PHE A 296 2.99 16.53 -10.81
N GLU A 297 1.67 16.67 -10.98
CA GLU A 297 1.06 17.87 -11.57
C GLU A 297 1.37 19.14 -10.78
N SER A 298 1.38 19.06 -9.44
CA SER A 298 1.73 20.20 -8.57
C SER A 298 3.20 20.63 -8.76
N ALA A 299 4.11 19.65 -8.85
CA ALA A 299 5.51 19.91 -9.13
C ALA A 299 5.71 20.51 -10.54
N CYS A 300 5.07 19.94 -11.57
CA CYS A 300 5.11 20.48 -12.92
C CYS A 300 4.61 21.92 -12.97
N ARG A 301 3.50 22.23 -12.29
CA ARG A 301 2.96 23.59 -12.24
C ARG A 301 3.97 24.57 -11.64
N LEU A 302 4.62 24.20 -10.54
CA LEU A 302 5.66 25.04 -9.93
C LEU A 302 6.82 25.30 -10.91
N LEU A 303 7.29 24.26 -11.61
CA LEU A 303 8.43 24.36 -12.52
C LEU A 303 8.13 25.23 -13.75
N VAL A 304 6.96 25.05 -14.39
CA VAL A 304 6.62 25.79 -15.62
C VAL A 304 6.09 27.20 -15.36
N SER A 305 5.69 27.50 -14.13
CA SER A 305 5.21 28.83 -13.72
C SER A 305 6.30 29.65 -13.04
N SER A 306 7.56 29.21 -13.07
CA SER A 306 8.66 29.94 -12.44
C SER A 306 9.13 31.09 -13.32
N ASP A 307 9.39 32.24 -12.72
CA ASP A 307 10.06 33.37 -13.38
C ASP A 307 11.60 33.19 -13.41
N GLN A 308 12.07 31.95 -13.18
CA GLN A 308 13.50 31.66 -13.08
C GLN A 308 14.12 31.51 -14.47
N THR A 309 15.30 32.09 -14.67
CA THR A 309 16.13 31.77 -15.84
C THR A 309 16.71 30.37 -15.71
N TRP A 310 16.23 29.46 -16.56
CA TRP A 310 16.67 28.08 -16.63
C TRP A 310 18.00 27.95 -17.38
N MET A 311 18.93 27.16 -16.81
CA MET A 311 20.19 26.80 -17.48
C MET A 311 20.00 25.56 -18.33
N ASP A 312 20.79 25.39 -19.39
CA ASP A 312 20.72 24.22 -20.30
C ASP A 312 20.71 22.87 -19.56
N LYS A 313 21.51 22.76 -18.50
CA LYS A 313 21.58 21.55 -17.66
C LYS A 313 20.24 21.26 -16.97
N ASP A 314 19.55 22.29 -16.48
CA ASP A 314 18.27 22.14 -15.78
C ASP A 314 17.13 21.88 -16.77
N LEU A 315 17.20 22.46 -17.96
CA LEU A 315 16.28 22.17 -19.07
C LEU A 315 16.41 20.72 -19.56
N ALA A 316 17.63 20.20 -19.70
CA ALA A 316 17.87 18.79 -20.05
C ALA A 316 17.30 17.85 -18.97
N ARG A 317 17.42 18.20 -17.68
CA ARG A 317 16.80 17.44 -16.59
C ARG A 317 15.27 17.53 -16.66
N PHE A 318 14.72 18.70 -16.94
CA PHE A 318 13.29 18.90 -17.10
C PHE A 318 12.75 18.02 -18.23
N GLU A 319 13.40 18.00 -19.38
CA GLU A 319 13.01 17.16 -20.51
C GLU A 319 13.03 15.66 -20.16
N CYS A 320 14.10 15.19 -19.52
CA CYS A 320 14.23 13.78 -19.14
C CYS A 320 13.20 13.35 -18.09
N VAL A 321 12.88 14.20 -17.12
CA VAL A 321 12.02 13.81 -15.98
C VAL A 321 10.56 14.16 -16.25
N VAL A 322 10.28 15.40 -16.67
CA VAL A 322 8.92 15.91 -16.84
C VAL A 322 8.35 15.52 -18.19
N CYS A 323 9.07 15.74 -19.30
CA CYS A 323 8.51 15.43 -20.62
C CYS A 323 8.32 13.93 -20.86
N GLU A 324 9.24 13.07 -20.39
CA GLU A 324 9.06 11.61 -20.52
C GLU A 324 7.89 11.05 -19.69
N LYS A 325 7.54 11.73 -18.60
CA LYS A 325 6.44 11.33 -17.70
C LYS A 325 5.19 12.19 -17.85
N ALA A 326 5.19 13.12 -18.80
CA ALA A 326 4.09 14.06 -19.06
C ALA A 326 2.77 13.35 -19.42
N ALA A 327 2.84 12.11 -19.89
CA ALA A 327 1.67 11.24 -20.07
C ALA A 327 0.83 11.07 -18.78
N LEU A 328 1.42 11.26 -17.59
CA LEU A 328 0.72 11.21 -16.30
C LEU A 328 -0.17 12.44 -16.05
N VAL A 329 0.10 13.57 -16.69
CA VAL A 329 -0.64 14.82 -16.51
C VAL A 329 -2.02 14.66 -17.14
N LYS A 330 -3.07 14.86 -16.35
CA LYS A 330 -4.48 14.79 -16.78
C LYS A 330 -5.09 16.16 -16.97
N GLU A 331 -4.62 17.16 -16.24
CA GLU A 331 -5.14 18.53 -16.29
C GLU A 331 -4.78 19.23 -17.60
N ARG A 332 -5.78 19.53 -18.45
CA ARG A 332 -5.57 20.09 -19.79
C ARG A 332 -4.87 21.45 -19.79
N ASP A 333 -5.15 22.30 -18.80
CA ASP A 333 -4.53 23.63 -18.74
C ASP A 333 -3.05 23.52 -18.37
N LEU A 334 -2.70 22.60 -17.49
CA LEU A 334 -1.30 22.28 -17.20
C LEU A 334 -0.57 21.67 -18.40
N GLN A 335 -1.23 20.85 -19.20
CA GLN A 335 -0.64 20.32 -20.45
C GLN A 335 -0.27 21.44 -21.42
N LYS A 336 -1.15 22.44 -21.59
CA LYS A 336 -0.85 23.62 -22.41
C LYS A 336 0.32 24.42 -21.86
N LEU A 337 0.38 24.62 -20.54
CA LEU A 337 1.49 25.32 -19.89
C LEU A 337 2.81 24.60 -20.12
N ILE A 338 2.83 23.27 -19.98
CA ILE A 338 4.02 22.46 -20.27
C ILE A 338 4.41 22.58 -21.75
N SER A 339 3.46 22.49 -22.68
CA SER A 339 3.76 22.66 -24.11
C SER A 339 4.31 24.04 -24.45
N ALA A 340 3.74 25.11 -23.86
CA ALA A 340 4.22 26.47 -24.06
C ALA A 340 5.64 26.63 -23.52
N PHE A 341 5.89 26.16 -22.28
CA PHE A 341 7.22 26.16 -21.68
C PHE A 341 8.25 25.41 -22.55
N CYS A 342 7.91 24.21 -23.04
CA CYS A 342 8.78 23.48 -23.95
C CYS A 342 9.05 24.25 -25.24
N ALA A 343 8.05 24.94 -25.80
CA ALA A 343 8.23 25.73 -27.02
C ALA A 343 9.13 26.96 -26.79
N ASP A 344 8.98 27.64 -25.65
CA ASP A 344 9.76 28.83 -25.30
C ASP A 344 11.26 28.52 -25.11
N TYR A 345 11.57 27.30 -24.67
CA TYR A 345 12.94 26.81 -24.45
C TYR A 345 13.45 25.82 -25.51
N ASP A 346 12.75 25.68 -26.64
CA ASP A 346 13.08 24.77 -27.75
C ASP A 346 13.31 23.30 -27.32
N LEU A 347 12.51 22.84 -26.36
CA LEU A 347 12.51 21.45 -25.87
C LEU A 347 11.50 20.59 -26.63
N LYS A 348 11.69 19.27 -26.60
CA LYS A 348 10.72 18.33 -27.15
C LYS A 348 9.37 18.46 -26.45
N ILE A 349 8.34 18.83 -27.22
CA ILE A 349 6.97 18.92 -26.72
C ILE A 349 6.46 17.50 -26.38
N PRO A 350 6.03 17.26 -25.13
CA PRO A 350 5.58 15.94 -24.71
C PRO A 350 4.23 15.53 -25.28
N THR A 351 4.02 14.22 -25.43
CA THR A 351 2.75 13.63 -25.87
C THR A 351 1.84 13.34 -24.67
N PHE A 352 0.64 13.92 -24.64
CA PHE A 352 -0.32 13.73 -23.55
C PHE A 352 -1.39 12.68 -23.87
N ILE A 353 -1.75 11.85 -22.87
CA ILE A 353 -2.79 10.81 -23.02
C ILE A 353 -4.17 11.40 -23.29
N SER A 354 -4.50 12.57 -22.73
CA SER A 354 -5.77 13.28 -22.98
C SER A 354 -5.94 13.63 -24.47
N SER A 355 -4.89 14.11 -25.13
CA SER A 355 -4.88 14.41 -26.57
C SER A 355 -5.08 13.15 -27.41
N LEU A 356 -4.66 11.98 -26.90
CA LEU A 356 -4.83 10.67 -27.52
C LEU A 356 -6.22 10.06 -27.24
N SER A 357 -6.81 10.31 -26.08
CA SER A 357 -8.17 9.87 -25.74
C SER A 357 -9.26 10.55 -26.58
N VAL A 358 -9.02 11.79 -27.02
CA VAL A 358 -9.89 12.50 -27.97
C VAL A 358 -9.88 11.82 -29.34
N LEU A 359 -8.71 11.34 -29.80
CA LEU A 359 -8.56 10.57 -31.04
C LEU A 359 -9.23 9.20 -30.98
N VAL A 360 -9.26 8.58 -29.80
CA VAL A 360 -9.89 7.27 -29.57
C VAL A 360 -11.43 7.39 -29.43
N SER A 361 -11.94 8.56 -29.04
CA SER A 361 -13.38 8.81 -28.85
C SER A 361 -14.08 9.40 -30.08
N SER A 362 -13.34 10.01 -31.01
CA SER A 362 -13.91 10.55 -32.26
C SER A 362 -13.90 9.49 -33.37
N SER A 363 -14.98 8.72 -33.48
CA SER A 363 -15.22 7.79 -34.62
C SER A 363 -15.49 8.50 -35.94
N ASN A 364 -15.47 9.84 -35.97
CA ASN A 364 -15.75 10.62 -37.16
C ASN A 364 -14.51 11.41 -37.55
N VAL A 365 -14.11 11.20 -38.80
CA VAL A 365 -13.06 11.87 -39.57
C VAL A 365 -12.85 13.32 -39.12
N VAL A 366 -11.92 13.52 -38.19
CA VAL A 366 -11.29 14.82 -37.94
C VAL A 366 -9.80 14.55 -38.05
N GLU A 367 -9.14 15.31 -38.93
CA GLU A 367 -7.74 15.17 -39.29
C GLU A 367 -6.87 14.96 -38.04
N THR A 368 -6.23 13.80 -37.97
CA THR A 368 -5.23 13.49 -36.97
C THR A 368 -4.09 14.50 -37.08
N PRO A 369 -3.69 15.20 -35.99
CA PRO A 369 -2.49 16.02 -36.02
C PRO A 369 -1.31 15.15 -36.48
N SER A 370 -0.55 15.62 -37.45
CA SER A 370 0.45 14.81 -38.19
C SER A 370 1.52 14.16 -37.31
N TRP A 371 1.70 14.64 -36.07
CA TRP A 371 2.71 14.17 -35.11
C TRP A 371 2.25 12.96 -34.28
N VAL A 372 0.96 12.58 -34.36
CA VAL A 372 0.35 11.45 -33.63
C VAL A 372 0.32 10.15 -34.47
N ASN A 373 0.74 10.21 -35.74
CA ASN A 373 0.62 9.08 -36.68
C ASN A 373 1.82 8.11 -36.70
N SER A 374 2.78 8.23 -35.78
CA SER A 374 3.86 7.23 -35.67
C SER A 374 3.38 6.03 -34.86
N ILE A 375 3.43 4.86 -35.48
CA ILE A 375 3.09 3.57 -34.84
C ILE A 375 3.94 3.32 -33.59
N THR A 376 5.18 3.81 -33.56
CA THR A 376 6.06 3.72 -32.38
C THR A 376 5.49 4.44 -31.16
N ASN A 377 4.80 5.57 -31.35
CA ASN A 377 4.19 6.31 -30.24
C ASN A 377 2.93 5.60 -29.71
N LEU A 378 2.16 4.98 -30.60
CA LEU A 378 0.99 4.18 -30.21
C LEU A 378 1.41 2.89 -29.50
N ASP A 379 2.52 2.28 -29.90
CA ASP A 379 3.11 1.10 -29.27
C ASP A 379 3.54 1.40 -27.83
N ARG A 380 4.30 2.48 -27.63
CA ARG A 380 4.71 2.96 -26.30
C ARG A 380 3.50 3.34 -25.42
N LEU A 381 2.46 3.91 -26.02
CA LEU A 381 1.20 4.23 -25.34
C LEU A 381 0.50 2.96 -24.85
N ALA A 382 0.38 1.94 -25.71
CA ALA A 382 -0.27 0.68 -25.37
C ALA A 382 0.45 -0.04 -24.21
N SER A 383 1.79 -0.11 -24.23
CA SER A 383 2.59 -0.63 -23.11
C SER A 383 2.39 0.17 -21.82
N THR A 384 2.31 1.50 -21.92
CA THR A 384 2.09 2.37 -20.75
C THR A 384 0.68 2.17 -20.17
N LEU A 385 -0.35 2.08 -21.01
CA LEU A 385 -1.73 1.84 -20.59
C LEU A 385 -1.88 0.47 -19.91
N LEU A 386 -1.19 -0.56 -20.40
CA LEU A 386 -1.16 -1.87 -19.73
C LEU A 386 -0.48 -1.84 -18.38
N SER A 387 0.65 -1.13 -18.24
CA SER A 387 1.31 -0.94 -16.94
C SER A 387 0.42 -0.26 -15.89
N GLN A 388 -0.65 0.41 -16.35
CA GLN A 388 -1.64 1.10 -15.53
C GLN A 388 -2.96 0.32 -15.38
N ASN A 389 -3.02 -0.95 -15.79
CA ASN A 389 -4.22 -1.80 -15.82
C ASN A 389 -5.38 -1.27 -16.70
N ARG A 390 -5.09 -0.42 -17.70
CA ARG A 390 -6.09 0.15 -18.63
C ARG A 390 -6.15 -0.66 -19.93
N TRP A 391 -6.60 -1.90 -19.82
CA TRP A 391 -6.53 -2.89 -20.90
C TRP A 391 -7.44 -2.59 -22.11
N GLU A 392 -8.61 -1.98 -21.91
CA GLU A 392 -9.53 -1.60 -23.00
C GLU A 392 -8.91 -0.54 -23.93
N GLU A 393 -8.24 0.45 -23.34
CA GLU A 393 -7.61 1.55 -24.06
C GLU A 393 -6.32 1.09 -24.76
N ALA A 394 -5.58 0.19 -24.14
CA ALA A 394 -4.44 -0.48 -24.79
C ALA A 394 -4.90 -1.28 -26.01
N LEU A 395 -6.07 -1.94 -25.95
CA LEU A 395 -6.64 -2.66 -27.08
C LEU A 395 -7.09 -1.73 -28.22
N GLN A 396 -7.59 -0.54 -27.89
CA GLN A 396 -7.93 0.50 -28.86
C GLN A 396 -6.67 1.05 -29.54
N ALA A 397 -5.60 1.33 -28.78
CA ALA A 397 -4.30 1.70 -29.33
C ALA A 397 -3.75 0.62 -30.26
N ALA A 398 -3.83 -0.66 -29.88
CA ALA A 398 -3.45 -1.79 -30.73
C ALA A 398 -4.26 -1.85 -32.04
N THR A 399 -5.55 -1.53 -31.98
CA THR A 399 -6.43 -1.46 -33.16
C THR A 399 -6.01 -0.34 -34.10
N LEU A 400 -5.62 0.82 -33.56
CA LEU A 400 -5.10 1.94 -34.34
C LEU A 400 -3.76 1.59 -35.00
N ILE A 401 -2.84 0.90 -34.29
CA ILE A 401 -1.58 0.42 -34.86
C ILE A 401 -1.85 -0.55 -36.01
N ARG A 402 -2.72 -1.56 -35.79
CA ARG A 402 -3.06 -2.57 -36.80
C ARG A 402 -3.59 -1.95 -38.09
N ASN A 403 -4.42 -0.91 -37.95
CA ASN A 403 -5.06 -0.23 -39.07
C ASN A 403 -4.23 0.94 -39.63
N GLY A 404 -3.12 1.31 -38.98
CA GLY A 404 -2.25 2.42 -39.36
C GLY A 404 -1.32 2.10 -40.54
N ALA A 405 -0.72 3.16 -41.09
CA ALA A 405 0.29 3.09 -42.14
C ALA A 405 1.69 3.31 -41.54
N ALA A 406 2.58 2.33 -41.70
CA ALA A 406 3.96 2.41 -41.24
C ALA A 406 4.77 3.45 -42.02
N GLN A 407 5.49 4.31 -41.29
CA GLN A 407 6.34 5.37 -41.85
C GLN A 407 7.81 4.93 -41.96
N ASN A 408 8.21 3.86 -41.27
CA ASN A 408 9.55 3.28 -41.32
C ASN A 408 9.50 1.73 -41.18
N ASP A 409 10.64 1.07 -41.40
CA ASP A 409 10.71 -0.40 -41.38
C ASP A 409 10.45 -1.00 -39.99
N ASN A 410 10.83 -0.31 -38.91
CA ASN A 410 10.54 -0.75 -37.54
C ASN A 410 9.03 -0.75 -37.26
N GLU A 411 8.33 0.31 -37.67
CA GLU A 411 6.87 0.39 -37.58
C GLU A 411 6.18 -0.68 -38.43
N ARG A 412 6.76 -1.01 -39.60
CA ARG A 412 6.22 -2.07 -40.47
C ARG A 412 6.29 -3.44 -39.78
N VAL A 413 7.37 -3.71 -39.04
CA VAL A 413 7.50 -4.93 -38.22
C VAL A 413 6.40 -4.97 -37.14
N ILE A 414 6.21 -3.88 -36.40
CA ILE A 414 5.18 -3.79 -35.35
C ILE A 414 3.77 -4.02 -35.92
N VAL A 415 3.43 -3.35 -37.03
CA VAL A 415 2.14 -3.51 -37.70
C VAL A 415 1.91 -4.95 -38.18
N ASN A 416 2.92 -5.57 -38.78
CA ASN A 416 2.81 -6.93 -39.31
C ASN A 416 2.64 -7.95 -38.18
N ILE A 417 3.44 -7.84 -37.11
CA ILE A 417 3.31 -8.73 -35.94
C ILE A 417 1.91 -8.61 -35.36
N LEU A 418 1.39 -7.40 -35.15
CA LEU A 418 0.03 -7.21 -34.63
C LEU A 418 -1.03 -7.76 -35.60
N ARG A 419 -0.90 -7.57 -36.91
CA ARG A 419 -1.84 -8.17 -37.89
C ARG A 419 -1.84 -9.70 -37.85
N GLU A 420 -0.68 -10.32 -37.64
CA GLU A 420 -0.52 -11.78 -37.64
C GLU A 420 -0.93 -12.43 -36.29
N THR A 421 -0.75 -11.72 -35.17
CA THR A 421 -0.95 -12.28 -33.82
C THR A 421 -2.32 -11.98 -33.18
N CYS A 422 -3.09 -11.02 -33.73
CA CYS A 422 -4.37 -10.53 -33.16
C CYS A 422 -5.59 -11.47 -33.36
N SER A 423 -5.45 -12.76 -33.06
CA SER A 423 -6.60 -13.69 -33.03
C SER A 423 -7.40 -13.63 -31.72
N SER A 424 -6.86 -13.00 -30.67
CA SER A 424 -7.53 -12.79 -29.39
C SER A 424 -7.05 -11.50 -28.73
N TRP A 425 -7.93 -10.85 -27.97
CA TRP A 425 -7.58 -9.65 -27.19
C TRP A 425 -6.46 -9.95 -26.20
N ALA A 426 -6.43 -11.14 -25.58
CA ALA A 426 -5.39 -11.52 -24.62
C ALA A 426 -3.99 -11.58 -25.26
N LYS A 427 -3.85 -12.18 -26.44
CA LYS A 427 -2.57 -12.20 -27.19
C LYS A 427 -2.15 -10.81 -27.66
N THR A 428 -3.12 -9.97 -28.01
CA THR A 428 -2.89 -8.58 -28.43
C THR A 428 -2.30 -7.76 -27.28
N LEU A 429 -2.81 -7.95 -26.05
CA LEU A 429 -2.26 -7.27 -24.88
C LEU A 429 -0.90 -7.86 -24.47
N GLN A 430 -0.69 -9.17 -24.66
CA GLN A 430 0.60 -9.82 -24.39
C GLN A 430 1.76 -9.24 -25.20
N PHE A 431 1.49 -8.73 -26.40
CA PHE A 431 2.49 -8.07 -27.25
C PHE A 431 3.11 -6.83 -26.59
N PHE A 432 2.36 -6.11 -25.76
CA PHE A 432 2.82 -4.86 -25.13
C PHE A 432 3.29 -5.04 -23.68
N THR A 433 3.16 -6.25 -23.12
CA THR A 433 3.77 -6.63 -21.85
C THR A 433 5.22 -7.10 -22.10
N PRO A 434 6.21 -6.55 -21.37
CA PRO A 434 7.60 -6.95 -21.50
C PRO A 434 7.87 -8.41 -21.09
#